data_AF-A0A9P6A5J7-F1
#
_entry.id   AF-A0A9P6A5J7-F1
#
_cell.length_a   1.000
_cell.length_b   1.000
_cell.length_c   1.000
_cell.angle_alpha   90.00
_cell.angle_beta   90.00
_cell.angle_gamma   90.00
#
_symmetry.space_group_name_H-M   'P 1'
#
loop_
_entity.id
_entity.type
_entity.pdbx_description
1 polymer ?
#
loop_
_entity_poly.entity_id
_entity_poly.type
_entity_poly.pdbx_seq_one_letter_code
_entity_poly.pdbx_strand_id
1 'polypeptide(L)'
;MEGDDETYILLLLSDSNLPTGSFVASAGFESYLKHGFPAGPNLRSNETRTIAFIQDSLETYARSALPFVSDAHRAVHEFKRSIDATSEDTDASLSMEELLRSLNTLDQLYHDMTLNHPARRASTAQGVALLTLFTKGFSPPPSLKASLEQKKRAISIKTFVDKFKAMIRREETQGHLPICWGLLTGTLNLSLERSQYLHLFLHARSLLSASVRLNEVGPYGAQQLLLHAVRPLVEAETSRCRNKKTGILDEEFDELNAGPATTWPLGEILAGRHDLQHSRIFNS
;
A
#
# COMPACT_ATOMS: atom_id res chain seq x y z
N MET A 1 -25.25 -9.55 3.33
CA MET A 1 -25.14 -8.14 2.91
C MET A 1 -23.70 -7.71 2.66
N GLU A 2 -22.67 -8.54 2.90
CA GLU A 2 -21.25 -8.09 2.89
C GLU A 2 -20.58 -8.00 1.50
N GLY A 3 -21.07 -8.69 0.47
CA GLY A 3 -20.39 -8.74 -0.83
C GLY A 3 -20.51 -7.47 -1.68
N ASP A 4 -21.67 -6.82 -1.66
CA ASP A 4 -21.95 -5.66 -2.52
C ASP A 4 -21.25 -4.40 -2.01
N ASP A 5 -21.20 -4.21 -0.68
CA ASP A 5 -20.51 -3.08 -0.04
C ASP A 5 -18.99 -3.15 -0.25
N GLU A 6 -18.38 -4.33 -0.08
CA GLU A 6 -16.95 -4.53 -0.36
C GLU A 6 -16.63 -4.27 -1.83
N THR A 7 -17.50 -4.71 -2.74
CA THR A 7 -17.33 -4.46 -4.18
C THR A 7 -17.38 -2.97 -4.49
N TYR A 8 -18.30 -2.22 -3.88
CA TYR A 8 -18.37 -0.77 -4.06
C TYR A 8 -17.13 -0.06 -3.53
N ILE A 9 -16.61 -0.46 -2.38
CA ILE A 9 -15.35 0.07 -1.82
C ILE A 9 -14.17 -0.22 -2.75
N LEU A 10 -14.09 -1.42 -3.32
CA LEU A 10 -13.06 -1.76 -4.31
C LEU A 10 -13.14 -0.83 -5.52
N LEU A 11 -14.34 -0.55 -6.04
CA LEU A 11 -14.52 0.38 -7.16
C LEU A 11 -13.98 1.77 -6.80
N LEU A 12 -14.34 2.30 -5.63
CA LEU A 12 -13.86 3.60 -5.16
C LEU A 12 -12.33 3.63 -5.02
N LEU A 13 -11.75 2.61 -4.38
CA LEU A 13 -10.30 2.53 -4.13
C LEU A 13 -9.50 2.23 -5.40
N SER A 14 -10.14 1.67 -6.43
CA SER A 14 -9.53 1.40 -7.74
C SER A 14 -9.52 2.62 -8.68
N ASP A 15 -10.20 3.71 -8.32
CA ASP A 15 -10.24 4.91 -9.16
C ASP A 15 -8.82 5.49 -9.38
N SER A 16 -8.47 5.80 -10.62
CA SER A 16 -7.19 6.41 -10.98
C SER A 16 -7.07 7.87 -10.50
N ASN A 17 -8.20 8.52 -10.25
CA ASN A 17 -8.26 9.92 -9.82
C ASN A 17 -8.15 10.09 -8.30
N LEU A 18 -7.97 9.00 -7.55
CA LEU A 18 -7.74 9.11 -6.11
C LEU A 18 -6.49 9.95 -5.83
N PRO A 19 -6.57 10.95 -4.94
CA PRO A 19 -5.46 11.87 -4.65
C PRO A 19 -4.42 11.20 -3.74
N THR A 20 -3.87 10.07 -4.17
CA THR A 20 -2.86 9.28 -3.46
C THR A 20 -1.44 9.64 -3.87
N GLY A 21 -1.26 10.35 -4.99
CA GLY A 21 0.06 10.66 -5.54
C GLY A 21 0.75 9.47 -6.22
N SER A 22 0.10 8.30 -6.32
CA SER A 22 0.64 7.13 -7.02
C SER A 22 0.97 7.40 -8.49
N PHE A 23 0.27 8.34 -9.13
CA PHE A 23 0.56 8.74 -10.52
C PHE A 23 1.96 9.34 -10.70
N VAL A 24 2.56 9.99 -9.69
CA VAL A 24 3.89 10.61 -9.83
C VAL A 24 5.05 9.66 -9.52
N ALA A 25 4.75 8.39 -9.21
CA ALA A 25 5.75 7.36 -8.93
C ALA A 25 5.92 6.38 -10.12
N SER A 26 7.12 5.86 -10.30
CA SER A 26 7.46 4.81 -11.28
C SER A 26 8.16 3.60 -10.64
N ALA A 27 8.45 3.64 -9.34
CA ALA A 27 9.12 2.57 -8.58
C ALA A 27 10.42 2.07 -9.25
N GLY A 28 11.20 2.99 -9.83
CA GLY A 28 12.46 2.68 -10.51
C GLY A 28 12.32 2.27 -11.98
N PHE A 29 11.11 2.22 -12.55
CA PHE A 29 10.91 1.88 -13.96
C PHE A 29 11.54 2.92 -14.91
N GLU A 30 11.45 4.22 -14.59
CA GLU A 30 12.14 5.26 -15.36
C GLU A 30 13.66 5.05 -15.37
N SER A 31 14.23 4.68 -14.21
CA SER A 31 15.66 4.37 -14.09
C SER A 31 16.05 3.15 -14.91
N TYR A 32 15.23 2.09 -14.86
CA TYR A 32 15.45 0.85 -15.61
C TYR A 32 15.60 1.11 -17.11
N LEU A 33 14.72 1.91 -17.69
CA LEU A 33 14.78 2.27 -19.11
C LEU A 33 16.00 3.15 -19.43
N LYS A 34 16.21 4.23 -18.67
CA LYS A 34 17.27 5.21 -18.97
C LYS A 34 18.69 4.66 -18.84
N HIS A 35 18.91 3.70 -17.95
CA HIS A 35 20.22 3.09 -17.77
C HIS A 35 20.51 1.95 -18.76
N GLY A 36 19.61 1.68 -19.72
CA GLY A 36 19.90 0.74 -20.80
C GLY A 36 19.92 -0.73 -20.42
N PHE A 37 19.47 -1.11 -19.22
CA PHE A 37 19.20 -2.50 -18.85
C PHE A 37 18.37 -3.30 -19.88
N PRO A 38 17.38 -2.72 -20.58
CA PRO A 38 16.68 -3.41 -21.67
C PRO A 38 17.50 -3.71 -22.94
N ALA A 39 18.73 -3.22 -23.09
CA ALA A 39 19.50 -3.22 -24.35
C ALA A 39 20.41 -4.46 -24.56
N GLY A 40 19.98 -5.64 -24.12
CA GLY A 40 20.68 -6.89 -24.43
C GLY A 40 20.54 -7.31 -25.91
N PRO A 41 21.40 -8.23 -26.41
CA PRO A 41 21.44 -8.63 -27.83
C PRO A 41 20.14 -9.26 -28.36
N ASN A 42 19.26 -9.72 -27.48
CA ASN A 42 17.89 -10.10 -27.82
C ASN A 42 16.96 -8.90 -27.57
N LEU A 43 16.71 -8.10 -28.61
CA LEU A 43 15.74 -6.99 -28.61
C LEU A 43 14.34 -7.50 -28.22
N ARG A 44 14.05 -7.52 -26.92
CA ARG A 44 12.69 -7.77 -26.40
C ARG A 44 11.78 -6.64 -26.86
N SER A 45 10.55 -6.94 -27.28
CA SER A 45 9.55 -5.90 -27.54
C SER A 45 9.32 -5.04 -26.30
N ASN A 46 8.94 -3.77 -26.45
CA ASN A 46 8.70 -2.86 -25.32
C ASN A 46 7.70 -3.46 -24.30
N GLU A 47 6.67 -4.14 -24.81
CA GLU A 47 5.70 -4.88 -24.01
C GLU A 47 6.36 -5.98 -23.18
N THR A 48 7.20 -6.82 -23.79
CA THR A 48 7.91 -7.91 -23.09
C THR A 48 8.82 -7.36 -21.98
N ARG A 49 9.46 -6.22 -22.21
CA ARG A 49 10.32 -5.58 -21.21
C ARG A 49 9.51 -4.99 -20.05
N THR A 50 8.37 -4.39 -20.37
CA THR A 50 7.42 -3.87 -19.38
C THR A 50 6.84 -4.99 -18.52
N ILE A 51 6.42 -6.09 -19.13
CA ILE A 51 5.91 -7.29 -18.42
C ILE A 51 7.00 -7.86 -17.50
N ALA A 52 8.23 -8.01 -17.99
CA ALA A 52 9.34 -8.54 -17.18
C ALA A 52 9.62 -7.65 -15.96
N PHE A 53 9.66 -6.32 -16.13
CA PHE A 53 9.83 -5.41 -15.00
C PHE A 53 8.66 -5.49 -14.00
N ILE A 54 7.41 -5.54 -14.49
CA ILE A 54 6.23 -5.65 -13.63
C ILE A 54 6.27 -6.96 -12.83
N GLN A 55 6.67 -8.06 -13.47
CA GLN A 55 6.79 -9.35 -12.80
C GLN A 55 7.80 -9.29 -11.64
N ASP A 56 9.03 -8.84 -11.92
CA ASP A 56 10.09 -8.76 -10.90
C ASP A 56 9.72 -7.75 -9.79
N SER A 57 9.13 -6.62 -10.18
CA SER A 57 8.68 -5.57 -9.25
C SER A 57 7.53 -6.04 -8.36
N LEU A 58 6.53 -6.73 -8.92
CA LEU A 58 5.42 -7.30 -8.15
C LEU A 58 5.89 -8.38 -7.19
N GLU A 59 6.78 -9.26 -7.64
CA GLU A 59 7.29 -10.36 -6.83
C GLU A 59 7.98 -9.83 -5.57
N THR A 60 8.88 -8.85 -5.73
CA THR A 60 9.60 -8.25 -4.59
C THR A 60 8.67 -7.38 -3.74
N TYR A 61 7.77 -6.59 -4.35
CA TYR A 61 6.86 -5.72 -3.62
C TYR A 61 5.85 -6.52 -2.78
N ALA A 62 5.35 -7.64 -3.31
CA ALA A 62 4.45 -8.51 -2.57
C ALA A 62 5.11 -9.08 -1.31
N ARG A 63 6.38 -9.51 -1.40
CA ARG A 63 7.12 -10.06 -0.25
C ARG A 63 7.57 -9.01 0.74
N SER A 64 7.86 -7.78 0.30
CA SER A 64 8.32 -6.72 1.20
C SER A 64 7.18 -5.90 1.80
N ALA A 65 6.04 -5.74 1.13
CA ALA A 65 4.95 -4.87 1.57
C ALA A 65 3.72 -5.60 2.15
N LEU A 66 3.29 -6.74 1.59
CA LEU A 66 2.07 -7.41 2.06
C LEU A 66 2.11 -7.89 3.50
N PRO A 67 3.24 -8.33 4.08
CA PRO A 67 3.29 -8.69 5.50
C PRO A 67 2.85 -7.51 6.39
N PHE A 68 3.31 -6.30 6.06
CA PHE A 68 2.97 -5.08 6.78
C PHE A 68 1.54 -4.62 6.53
N VAL A 69 1.05 -4.71 5.29
CA VAL A 69 -0.39 -4.48 4.98
C VAL A 69 -1.26 -5.40 5.83
N SER A 70 -0.90 -6.67 5.91
CA SER A 70 -1.69 -7.71 6.56
C SER A 70 -1.73 -7.52 8.07
N ASP A 71 -0.59 -7.27 8.69
CA ASP A 71 -0.52 -7.06 10.13
C ASP A 71 -1.15 -5.74 10.56
N ALA A 72 -0.96 -4.65 9.79
CA ALA A 72 -1.67 -3.40 10.05
C ALA A 72 -3.19 -3.54 9.91
N HIS A 73 -3.65 -4.28 8.90
CA HIS A 73 -5.07 -4.57 8.69
C HIS A 73 -5.66 -5.40 9.84
N ARG A 74 -4.99 -6.50 10.21
CA ARG A 74 -5.38 -7.37 11.33
C ARG A 74 -5.48 -6.59 12.65
N ALA A 75 -4.47 -5.79 12.97
CA ALA A 75 -4.44 -4.99 14.20
C ALA A 75 -5.60 -3.98 14.25
N VAL A 76 -5.90 -3.31 13.13
CA VAL A 76 -7.05 -2.37 13.07
C VAL A 76 -8.39 -3.11 13.17
N HIS A 77 -8.52 -4.28 12.55
CA HIS A 77 -9.72 -5.09 12.63
C HIS A 77 -9.97 -5.60 14.06
N GLU A 78 -8.92 -6.04 14.76
CA GLU A 78 -8.99 -6.45 16.16
C GLU A 78 -9.37 -5.29 17.08
N PHE A 79 -8.76 -4.12 16.91
CA PHE A 79 -9.14 -2.91 17.63
C PHE A 79 -10.61 -2.55 17.43
N LYS A 80 -11.12 -2.63 16.20
CA LYS A 80 -12.55 -2.38 15.90
C LYS A 80 -13.47 -3.34 16.65
N ARG A 81 -13.12 -4.63 16.65
CA ARG A 81 -13.86 -5.64 17.40
C ARG A 81 -13.82 -5.37 18.91
N SER A 82 -12.68 -4.94 19.45
CA SER A 82 -12.52 -4.59 20.86
C SER A 82 -13.36 -3.38 21.24
N ILE A 83 -13.34 -2.29 20.47
CA ILE A 83 -14.17 -1.12 20.78
C ILE A 83 -15.65 -1.46 20.69
N ASP A 84 -16.09 -2.28 19.75
CA ASP A 84 -17.51 -2.65 19.63
C ASP A 84 -17.99 -3.52 20.80
N ALA A 85 -17.10 -4.37 21.35
CA ALA A 85 -17.40 -5.24 22.48
C ALA A 85 -17.42 -4.51 23.84
N THR A 86 -16.55 -3.51 24.04
CA THR A 86 -16.39 -2.86 25.34
C THR A 86 -17.32 -1.65 25.49
N SER A 87 -17.95 -1.49 26.66
CA SER A 87 -18.78 -0.32 27.00
C SER A 87 -18.04 0.79 27.74
N GLU A 88 -16.84 0.51 28.26
CA GLU A 88 -16.04 1.43 29.06
C GLU A 88 -14.99 2.17 28.22
N ASP A 89 -14.90 3.50 28.40
CA ASP A 89 -13.96 4.34 27.65
C ASP A 89 -12.49 4.14 28.07
N THR A 90 -12.23 3.65 29.28
CA THR A 90 -10.87 3.36 29.80
C THR A 90 -10.18 2.25 29.02
N ASP A 91 -10.87 1.12 28.85
CA ASP A 91 -10.35 -0.05 28.12
C ASP A 91 -10.18 0.26 26.63
N ALA A 92 -11.12 1.01 26.05
CA ALA A 92 -11.01 1.47 24.68
C ALA A 92 -9.79 2.39 24.46
N SER A 93 -9.37 3.15 25.49
CA SER A 93 -8.19 4.02 25.41
C SER A 93 -6.90 3.21 25.43
N LEU A 94 -6.81 2.21 26.31
CA LEU A 94 -5.66 1.31 26.39
C LEU A 94 -5.47 0.55 25.08
N SER A 95 -6.55 -0.03 24.54
CA SER A 95 -6.53 -0.74 23.26
C SER A 95 -6.10 0.17 22.10
N MET A 96 -6.50 1.45 22.12
CA MET A 96 -6.05 2.43 21.12
C MET A 96 -4.54 2.71 21.23
N GLU A 97 -4.01 2.85 22.44
CA GLU A 97 -2.58 3.08 22.67
C GLU A 97 -1.73 1.88 22.24
N GLU A 98 -2.20 0.67 22.49
CA GLU A 98 -1.58 -0.57 22.02
C GLU A 98 -1.57 -0.66 20.50
N LEU A 99 -2.68 -0.33 19.84
CA LEU A 99 -2.74 -0.27 18.37
C LEU A 99 -1.76 0.77 17.81
N LEU A 100 -1.72 1.98 18.37
CA LEU A 100 -0.78 3.03 17.93
C LEU A 100 0.67 2.57 18.08
N ARG A 101 1.02 1.90 19.19
CA ARG A 101 2.35 1.35 19.42
C ARG A 101 2.70 0.25 18.41
N SER A 102 1.74 -0.64 18.14
CA SER A 102 1.91 -1.74 17.18
C SER A 102 2.13 -1.23 15.77
N LEU A 103 1.30 -0.28 15.31
CA LEU A 103 1.47 0.33 13.99
C LEU A 103 2.77 1.14 13.88
N ASN A 104 3.18 1.84 14.94
CA ASN A 104 4.46 2.54 14.93
C ASN A 104 5.63 1.57 14.78
N THR A 105 5.59 0.43 15.47
CA THR A 105 6.62 -0.61 15.37
C THR A 105 6.67 -1.20 13.96
N LEU A 106 5.51 -1.48 13.36
CA LEU A 106 5.41 -1.95 11.97
C LEU A 106 5.96 -0.92 10.98
N ASP A 107 5.62 0.36 11.16
CA ASP A 107 6.04 1.44 10.27
C ASP A 107 7.56 1.69 10.35
N GLN A 108 8.12 1.63 11.56
CA GLN A 108 9.56 1.72 11.79
C GLN A 108 10.31 0.56 11.14
N LEU A 109 9.84 -0.68 11.33
CA LEU A 109 10.45 -1.84 10.67
C LEU A 109 10.39 -1.71 9.13
N TYR A 110 9.26 -1.28 8.58
CA TYR A 110 9.16 -1.05 7.13
C TYR A 110 10.13 0.03 6.64
N HIS A 111 10.30 1.10 7.42
CA HIS A 111 11.26 2.16 7.13
C HIS A 111 12.69 1.62 7.07
N ASP A 112 13.08 0.82 8.06
CA ASP A 112 14.41 0.24 8.17
C ASP A 112 14.70 -0.75 7.03
N MET A 113 13.68 -1.50 6.60
CA MET A 113 13.78 -2.43 5.47
C MET A 113 13.78 -1.77 4.09
N THR A 114 13.25 -0.55 3.98
CA THR A 114 13.24 0.18 2.70
C THR A 114 14.59 0.87 2.52
N LEU A 115 15.51 0.33 1.71
CA LEU A 115 16.91 0.78 1.74
C LEU A 115 17.20 2.10 1.00
N ASN A 116 16.33 2.50 0.07
CA ASN A 116 16.57 3.65 -0.79
C ASN A 116 15.66 4.84 -0.46
N HIS A 117 16.24 6.05 -0.42
CA HIS A 117 15.52 7.28 -0.10
C HIS A 117 14.38 7.61 -1.09
N PRO A 118 14.51 7.39 -2.42
CA PRO A 118 13.41 7.62 -3.35
C PRO A 118 12.15 6.81 -2.99
N ALA A 119 12.30 5.50 -2.75
CA ALA A 119 11.19 4.63 -2.32
C ALA A 119 10.62 5.04 -0.96
N ARG A 120 11.45 5.45 0.01
CA ARG A 120 10.98 5.98 1.29
C ARG A 120 10.09 7.20 1.09
N ARG A 121 10.56 8.20 0.34
CA ARG A 121 9.80 9.44 0.06
C ARG A 121 8.49 9.14 -0.66
N ALA A 122 8.52 8.27 -1.67
CA ALA A 122 7.33 7.88 -2.41
C ALA A 122 6.31 7.18 -1.50
N SER A 123 6.77 6.26 -0.66
CA SER A 123 5.93 5.49 0.25
C SER A 123 5.31 6.37 1.34
N THR A 124 6.07 7.25 1.99
CA THR A 124 5.52 8.15 3.03
C THR A 124 4.57 9.19 2.45
N ALA A 125 4.89 9.77 1.28
CA ALA A 125 3.99 10.72 0.61
C ALA A 125 2.64 10.06 0.26
N GLN A 126 2.67 8.84 -0.28
CA GLN A 126 1.44 8.09 -0.61
C GLN A 126 0.66 7.67 0.64
N GLY A 127 1.33 7.23 1.71
CA GLY A 127 0.67 6.86 2.96
C GLY A 127 -0.04 8.04 3.63
N VAL A 128 0.64 9.20 3.74
CA VAL A 128 0.03 10.44 4.26
C VAL A 128 -1.16 10.89 3.42
N ALA A 129 -1.08 10.75 2.10
CA ALA A 129 -2.18 11.07 1.19
C ALA A 129 -3.40 10.15 1.43
N LEU A 130 -3.20 8.85 1.65
CA LEU A 130 -4.27 7.90 1.99
C LEU A 130 -4.96 8.24 3.32
N LEU A 131 -4.21 8.58 4.37
CA LEU A 131 -4.80 8.99 5.64
C LEU A 131 -5.58 10.31 5.52
N THR A 132 -5.12 11.21 4.64
CA THR A 132 -5.86 12.44 4.32
C THR A 132 -7.17 12.11 3.59
N LEU A 133 -7.12 11.23 2.60
CA LEU A 133 -8.29 10.73 1.88
C LEU A 133 -9.30 10.06 2.81
N PHE A 134 -8.86 9.26 3.79
CA PHE A 134 -9.76 8.70 4.80
C PHE A 134 -10.54 9.79 5.55
N THR A 135 -9.81 10.77 6.09
CA THR A 135 -10.42 11.83 6.92
C THR A 135 -11.33 12.78 6.13
N LYS A 136 -11.08 12.98 4.83
CA LYS A 136 -11.80 13.96 3.99
C LYS A 136 -12.81 13.35 3.04
N GLY A 137 -12.52 12.18 2.48
CA GLY A 137 -13.29 11.55 1.39
C GLY A 137 -14.15 10.36 1.83
N PHE A 138 -13.66 9.53 2.75
CA PHE A 138 -14.39 8.35 3.22
C PHE A 138 -15.16 8.56 4.53
N SER A 139 -14.92 9.67 5.22
CA SER A 139 -15.72 10.07 6.38
C SER A 139 -17.04 10.71 5.92
N PRO A 140 -18.20 10.42 6.57
CA PRO A 140 -19.47 11.02 6.21
C PRO A 140 -19.41 12.56 6.20
N PRO A 141 -19.98 13.23 5.18
CA PRO A 141 -19.95 14.68 5.12
C PRO A 141 -20.79 15.29 6.25
N PRO A 142 -20.45 16.50 6.73
CA PRO A 142 -21.18 17.15 7.83
C PRO A 142 -22.69 17.27 7.58
N SER A 143 -23.09 17.48 6.32
CA SER A 143 -24.50 17.57 5.90
C SER A 143 -25.30 16.28 6.11
N LEU A 144 -24.66 15.10 5.99
CA LEU A 144 -25.30 13.80 6.21
C LEU A 144 -25.15 13.31 7.66
N LYS A 145 -24.18 13.85 8.42
CA LYS A 145 -23.95 13.48 9.83
C LYS A 145 -25.10 13.85 10.76
N ALA A 146 -25.81 14.94 10.48
CA ALA A 146 -26.92 15.41 11.32
C ALA A 146 -28.09 14.39 11.39
N SER A 147 -28.22 13.50 10.41
CA SER A 147 -29.25 12.47 10.37
C SER A 147 -28.83 11.13 11.00
N LEU A 148 -27.55 10.98 11.37
CA LEU A 148 -26.94 9.72 11.84
C LEU A 148 -26.45 9.81 13.30
N GLU A 149 -26.96 10.75 14.11
CA GLU A 149 -26.59 10.90 15.53
C GLU A 149 -27.00 9.65 16.35
N GLN A 150 -26.15 8.62 16.30
CA GLN A 150 -26.04 7.57 17.29
C GLN A 150 -24.89 7.91 18.25
N LYS A 151 -25.10 7.57 19.53
CA LYS A 151 -24.25 7.80 20.70
C LYS A 151 -22.77 8.03 20.35
N LYS A 152 -22.31 9.29 20.46
CA LYS A 152 -20.90 9.66 20.35
C LYS A 152 -20.12 9.01 21.51
N ARG A 153 -19.44 7.90 21.25
CA ARG A 153 -18.33 7.46 22.10
C ARG A 153 -17.17 8.45 21.95
N ALA A 154 -16.47 8.73 23.05
CA ALA A 154 -15.28 9.59 23.02
C ALA A 154 -14.17 8.98 22.13
N ILE A 155 -14.12 7.64 22.10
CA ILE A 155 -13.19 6.86 21.30
C ILE A 155 -13.89 6.31 20.06
N SER A 156 -13.34 6.65 18.90
CA SER A 156 -13.80 6.19 17.59
C SER A 156 -12.62 5.91 16.68
N ILE A 157 -12.86 5.17 15.60
CA ILE A 157 -11.88 4.98 14.51
C ILE A 157 -11.33 6.33 14.02
N LYS A 158 -12.21 7.34 13.89
CA LYS A 158 -11.78 8.68 13.48
C LYS A 158 -10.79 9.29 14.47
N THR A 159 -11.07 9.20 15.77
CA THR A 159 -10.18 9.70 16.83
C THR A 159 -8.80 9.03 16.75
N PHE A 160 -8.79 7.72 16.53
CA PHE A 160 -7.56 6.94 16.34
C PHE A 160 -6.77 7.41 15.10
N VAL A 161 -7.42 7.54 13.93
CA VAL A 161 -6.74 7.99 12.70
C VAL A 161 -6.20 9.42 12.86
N ASP A 162 -6.94 10.31 13.54
CA ASP A 162 -6.47 11.66 13.82
C ASP A 162 -5.24 11.66 14.74
N LYS A 163 -5.18 10.77 15.75
CA LYS A 163 -3.98 10.58 16.60
C LYS A 163 -2.79 10.05 15.80
N PHE A 164 -2.96 9.02 14.98
CA PHE A 164 -1.88 8.47 14.16
C PHE A 164 -1.32 9.51 13.18
N LYS A 165 -2.19 10.31 12.55
CA LYS A 165 -1.77 11.46 11.72
C LYS A 165 -1.01 12.53 12.52
N ALA A 166 -1.37 12.75 13.79
CA ALA A 166 -0.64 13.67 14.65
C ALA A 166 0.77 13.14 14.98
N MET A 167 0.93 11.83 15.20
CA MET A 167 2.25 11.21 15.37
C MET A 167 3.13 11.42 14.13
N ILE A 168 2.57 11.23 12.92
CA ILE A 168 3.30 11.48 11.67
C ILE A 168 3.77 12.94 11.57
N ARG A 169 2.89 13.89 11.91
CA ARG A 169 3.25 15.33 11.89
C ARG A 169 4.29 15.72 12.93
N ARG A 170 4.41 14.95 14.00
CA ARG A 170 5.42 15.11 15.05
C ARG A 170 6.70 14.34 14.75
N GLU A 171 6.77 13.68 13.59
CA GLU A 171 7.90 12.84 13.16
C GLU A 171 8.17 11.66 14.13
N GLU A 172 7.17 11.25 14.90
CA GLU A 172 7.23 10.08 15.78
C GLU A 172 7.09 8.77 14.99
N THR A 173 6.50 8.85 13.78
CA THR A 173 6.30 7.74 12.84
C THR A 173 6.32 8.29 11.40
N GLN A 174 6.61 7.46 10.41
CA GLN A 174 6.90 7.90 9.04
C GLN A 174 5.63 7.95 8.16
N GLY A 175 4.67 7.06 8.42
CA GLY A 175 3.42 6.94 7.68
C GLY A 175 3.60 6.30 6.31
N HIS A 176 4.27 5.14 6.24
CA HIS A 176 4.48 4.42 4.99
C HIS A 176 3.19 3.87 4.38
N LEU A 177 3.19 3.75 3.06
CA LEU A 177 2.05 3.32 2.25
C LEU A 177 1.47 1.96 2.71
N PRO A 178 2.25 0.88 2.94
CA PRO A 178 1.70 -0.40 3.36
C PRO A 178 0.93 -0.35 4.69
N ILE A 179 1.44 0.43 5.66
CA ILE A 179 0.83 0.57 6.98
C ILE A 179 -0.45 1.40 6.86
N CYS A 180 -0.38 2.53 6.16
CA CYS A 180 -1.54 3.40 5.92
C CYS A 180 -2.63 2.69 5.09
N TRP A 181 -2.25 1.80 4.17
CA TRP A 181 -3.17 1.00 3.38
C TRP A 181 -3.88 -0.07 4.21
N GLY A 182 -3.14 -0.83 5.02
CA GLY A 182 -3.71 -1.80 5.95
C GLY A 182 -4.66 -1.14 6.95
N LEU A 183 -4.27 0.02 7.48
CA LEU A 183 -5.12 0.86 8.32
C LEU A 183 -6.41 1.27 7.57
N LEU A 184 -6.29 1.89 6.39
CA LEU A 184 -7.44 2.35 5.61
C LEU A 184 -8.42 1.20 5.33
N THR A 185 -7.93 0.10 4.78
CA THR A 185 -8.78 -1.03 4.37
C THR A 185 -9.39 -1.76 5.55
N GLY A 186 -8.68 -1.87 6.68
CA GLY A 186 -9.25 -2.38 7.94
C GLY A 186 -10.34 -1.47 8.51
N THR A 187 -10.17 -0.15 8.42
CA THR A 187 -11.23 0.81 8.83
C THR A 187 -12.46 0.74 7.94
N LEU A 188 -12.30 0.47 6.65
CA LEU A 188 -13.39 0.35 5.66
C LEU A 188 -14.09 -1.02 5.66
N ASN A 189 -13.71 -1.96 6.53
CA ASN A 189 -14.24 -3.33 6.55
C ASN A 189 -14.02 -4.11 5.24
N LEU A 190 -12.97 -3.78 4.49
CA LEU A 190 -12.59 -4.61 3.35
C LEU A 190 -11.93 -5.89 3.89
N SER A 191 -12.29 -7.06 3.36
CA SER A 191 -11.61 -8.30 3.71
C SER A 191 -10.10 -8.23 3.44
N LEU A 192 -9.31 -8.93 4.25
CA LEU A 192 -7.85 -8.94 4.12
C LEU A 192 -7.42 -9.39 2.71
N GLU A 193 -8.05 -10.43 2.18
CA GLU A 193 -7.77 -10.98 0.86
C GLU A 193 -7.99 -9.94 -0.26
N ARG A 194 -9.11 -9.21 -0.20
CA ARG A 194 -9.40 -8.13 -1.17
C ARG A 194 -8.46 -6.94 -1.00
N SER A 195 -8.08 -6.62 0.24
CA SER A 195 -7.09 -5.57 0.52
C SER A 195 -5.71 -5.89 -0.07
N GLN A 196 -5.21 -7.13 0.14
CA GLN A 196 -3.94 -7.60 -0.42
C GLN A 196 -3.96 -7.59 -1.95
N TYR A 197 -5.02 -8.15 -2.55
CA TYR A 197 -5.16 -8.20 -4.00
C TYR A 197 -5.20 -6.79 -4.61
N LEU A 198 -6.01 -5.89 -4.06
CA LEU A 198 -6.14 -4.53 -4.57
C LEU A 198 -4.82 -3.75 -4.40
N HIS A 199 -4.09 -3.94 -3.30
CA HIS A 199 -2.80 -3.31 -3.09
C HIS A 199 -1.79 -3.65 -4.21
N LEU A 200 -1.65 -4.93 -4.54
CA LEU A 200 -0.77 -5.40 -5.61
C LEU A 200 -1.27 -4.97 -6.99
N PHE A 201 -2.58 -5.05 -7.23
CA PHE A 201 -3.18 -4.57 -8.47
C PHE A 201 -2.87 -3.08 -8.71
N LEU A 202 -3.00 -2.24 -7.68
CA LEU A 202 -2.71 -0.82 -7.78
C LEU A 202 -1.24 -0.55 -8.05
N HIS A 203 -0.32 -1.31 -7.45
CA HIS A 203 1.11 -1.23 -7.76
C HIS A 203 1.36 -1.52 -9.24
N ALA A 204 0.86 -2.64 -9.76
CA ALA A 204 1.03 -3.02 -11.17
C ALA A 204 0.40 -2.02 -12.14
N ARG A 205 -0.79 -1.52 -11.81
CA ARG A 205 -1.48 -0.49 -12.59
C ARG A 205 -0.67 0.80 -12.65
N SER A 206 -0.02 1.18 -11.54
CA SER A 206 0.81 2.38 -11.47
C SER A 206 2.04 2.25 -12.39
N LEU A 207 2.67 1.07 -12.44
CA LEU A 207 3.78 0.76 -13.35
C LEU A 207 3.35 0.82 -14.82
N LEU A 208 2.19 0.26 -15.16
CA LEU A 208 1.65 0.37 -16.52
C LEU A 208 1.34 1.82 -16.89
N SER A 209 0.76 2.59 -15.97
CA SER A 209 0.55 4.03 -16.17
C SER A 209 1.88 4.77 -16.40
N ALA A 210 2.93 4.42 -15.65
CA ALA A 210 4.26 4.98 -15.87
C ALA A 210 4.83 4.59 -17.25
N SER A 211 4.63 3.34 -17.69
CA SER A 211 5.05 2.87 -19.01
C SER A 211 4.40 3.61 -20.17
N VAL A 212 3.13 3.99 -20.03
CA VAL A 212 2.43 4.80 -21.04
C VAL A 212 3.05 6.18 -21.14
N ARG A 213 3.35 6.81 -20.00
CA ARG A 213 3.96 8.15 -19.96
C ARG A 213 5.42 8.17 -20.42
N LEU A 214 6.12 7.05 -20.28
CA LEU A 214 7.47 6.85 -20.80
C LEU A 214 7.48 6.43 -22.27
N ASN A 215 6.31 6.34 -22.92
CA ASN A 215 6.14 5.94 -24.31
C ASN A 215 6.68 4.52 -24.61
N GLU A 216 6.68 3.63 -23.61
CA GLU A 216 7.03 2.22 -23.82
C GLU A 216 5.85 1.43 -24.40
N VAL A 217 4.65 1.64 -23.85
CA VAL A 217 3.41 0.96 -24.24
C VAL A 217 2.31 1.99 -24.47
N GLY A 218 1.46 1.80 -25.49
CA GLY A 218 0.30 2.68 -25.71
C GLY A 218 -0.82 2.47 -24.69
N PRO A 219 -1.79 3.40 -24.55
CA PRO A 219 -2.87 3.29 -23.56
C PRO A 219 -3.75 2.05 -23.74
N TYR A 220 -4.06 1.66 -24.98
CA TYR A 220 -4.79 0.42 -25.27
C TYR A 220 -3.97 -0.83 -24.96
N GLY A 221 -2.68 -0.81 -25.32
CA GLY A 221 -1.75 -1.89 -24.99
C GLY A 221 -1.63 -2.07 -23.48
N ALA A 222 -1.57 -0.98 -22.71
CA ALA A 222 -1.53 -1.03 -21.26
C ALA A 222 -2.78 -1.71 -20.66
N GLN A 223 -3.97 -1.47 -21.22
CA GLN A 223 -5.19 -2.16 -20.79
C GLN A 223 -5.18 -3.66 -21.17
N GLN A 224 -4.70 -3.99 -22.36
CA GLN A 224 -4.53 -5.39 -22.78
C GLN A 224 -3.54 -6.13 -21.86
N LEU A 225 -2.41 -5.52 -21.54
CA LEU A 225 -1.44 -6.05 -20.60
C LEU A 225 -2.03 -6.19 -19.20
N LEU A 226 -2.76 -5.18 -18.72
CA LEU A 226 -3.40 -5.21 -17.40
C LEU A 226 -4.36 -6.41 -17.28
N LEU A 227 -5.18 -6.64 -18.32
CA LEU A 227 -6.17 -7.71 -18.34
C LEU A 227 -5.55 -9.11 -18.52
N HIS A 228 -4.61 -9.27 -19.45
CA HIS A 228 -4.17 -10.60 -19.89
C HIS A 228 -2.82 -11.04 -19.30
N ALA A 229 -1.90 -10.11 -19.07
CA ALA A 229 -0.55 -10.42 -18.59
C ALA A 229 -0.40 -10.16 -17.09
N VAL A 230 -0.92 -9.04 -16.58
CA VAL A 230 -0.72 -8.61 -15.19
C VAL A 230 -1.66 -9.32 -14.22
N ARG A 231 -2.92 -9.55 -14.60
CA ARG A 231 -3.90 -10.27 -13.77
C ARG A 231 -3.34 -11.58 -13.17
N PRO A 232 -2.83 -12.54 -13.96
CA PRO A 232 -2.32 -13.80 -13.40
C PRO A 232 -1.09 -13.59 -12.50
N LEU A 233 -0.28 -12.56 -12.74
CA LEU A 233 0.87 -12.22 -11.88
C LEU A 233 0.39 -11.74 -10.51
N VAL A 234 -0.61 -10.85 -10.47
CA VAL A 234 -1.20 -10.36 -9.21
C VAL A 234 -1.87 -11.50 -8.44
N GLU A 235 -2.64 -12.36 -9.13
CA GLU A 235 -3.28 -13.54 -8.51
C GLU A 235 -2.25 -14.50 -7.91
N ALA A 236 -1.15 -14.78 -8.64
CA ALA A 236 -0.08 -15.65 -8.18
C ALA A 236 0.64 -15.09 -6.95
N GLU A 237 1.03 -13.82 -6.98
CA GLU A 237 1.77 -13.20 -5.87
C GLU A 237 0.91 -12.97 -4.64
N THR A 238 -0.38 -12.62 -4.82
CA THR A 238 -1.34 -12.57 -3.71
C THR A 238 -1.47 -13.93 -3.04
N SER A 239 -1.55 -15.01 -3.83
CA SER A 239 -1.68 -16.37 -3.28
C SER A 239 -0.41 -16.82 -2.54
N ARG A 240 0.78 -16.54 -3.10
CA ARG A 240 2.07 -16.88 -2.48
C ARG A 240 2.34 -16.10 -1.19
N CYS A 241 1.89 -14.85 -1.12
CA CYS A 241 2.17 -13.96 -0.01
C CYS A 241 1.01 -13.81 0.99
N ARG A 242 -0.13 -14.49 0.77
CA ARG A 242 -1.36 -14.37 1.59
C ARG A 242 -1.10 -14.50 3.10
N ASN A 243 -0.27 -15.47 3.48
CA ASN A 243 0.00 -15.84 4.87
C ASN A 243 1.30 -15.25 5.42
N LYS A 244 1.97 -14.37 4.67
CA LYS A 244 3.20 -13.74 5.15
C LYS A 244 2.88 -12.67 6.19
N LYS A 245 3.77 -12.55 7.18
CA LYS A 245 3.60 -11.72 8.38
C LYS A 245 4.94 -11.08 8.76
N THR A 246 4.90 -10.05 9.58
CA THR A 246 6.11 -9.34 10.06
C THR A 246 6.73 -10.00 11.29
N GLY A 247 5.96 -10.82 12.02
CA GLY A 247 6.38 -11.41 13.29
C GLY A 247 6.23 -10.47 14.50
N ILE A 248 5.82 -9.22 14.31
CA ILE A 248 5.63 -8.25 15.41
C ILE A 248 4.40 -8.59 16.25
N LEU A 249 3.35 -9.15 15.63
CA LEU A 249 2.07 -9.43 16.28
C LEU A 249 1.86 -10.89 16.70
N ASP A 250 2.75 -11.80 16.30
CA ASP A 250 2.57 -13.24 16.48
C ASP A 250 3.71 -13.80 17.36
N GLU A 251 3.38 -14.56 18.41
CA GLU A 251 4.35 -15.08 19.39
C GLU A 251 5.28 -16.16 18.81
N GLU A 252 4.76 -17.01 17.91
CA GLU A 252 5.53 -18.01 17.16
C GLU A 252 5.63 -17.58 15.69
N PHE A 253 6.85 -17.30 15.22
CA PHE A 253 7.09 -16.76 13.89
C PHE A 253 8.32 -17.39 13.23
N ASP A 254 8.09 -18.06 12.10
CA ASP A 254 9.15 -18.51 11.19
C ASP A 254 9.59 -17.34 10.31
N GLU A 255 10.54 -16.54 10.81
CA GLU A 255 11.08 -15.37 10.12
C GLU A 255 11.61 -15.70 8.72
N LEU A 256 12.20 -16.89 8.55
CA LEU A 256 12.93 -17.26 7.34
C LEU A 256 11.98 -17.50 6.15
N ASN A 257 10.82 -18.11 6.40
CA ASN A 257 9.85 -18.44 5.34
C ASN A 257 8.63 -17.52 5.33
N ALA A 258 8.14 -17.10 6.50
CA ALA A 258 6.92 -16.31 6.64
C ALA A 258 7.19 -14.79 6.62
N GLY A 259 8.45 -14.38 6.84
CA GLY A 259 8.82 -12.99 6.97
C GLY A 259 8.84 -12.17 5.68
N PRO A 260 8.95 -10.84 5.84
CA PRO A 260 9.15 -9.91 4.74
C PRO A 260 10.53 -10.12 4.12
N ALA A 261 10.58 -10.05 2.78
CA ALA A 261 11.83 -10.30 2.05
C ALA A 261 11.92 -9.45 0.78
N THR A 262 13.15 -9.08 0.41
CA THR A 262 13.47 -8.47 -0.88
C THR A 262 14.04 -9.55 -1.79
N THR A 263 13.33 -9.87 -2.87
CA THR A 263 13.75 -10.93 -3.81
C THR A 263 14.43 -10.39 -5.06
N TRP A 264 14.44 -9.07 -5.26
CA TRP A 264 15.02 -8.45 -6.44
C TRP A 264 15.98 -7.30 -6.10
N PRO A 265 17.23 -7.60 -5.70
CA PRO A 265 18.23 -6.59 -5.36
C PRO A 265 18.51 -5.58 -6.48
N LEU A 266 18.39 -6.00 -7.74
CA LEU A 266 18.54 -5.10 -8.89
C LEU A 266 17.48 -3.99 -8.88
N GLY A 267 16.23 -4.31 -8.52
CA GLY A 267 15.16 -3.33 -8.38
C GLY A 267 15.49 -2.23 -7.38
N GLU A 268 16.07 -2.59 -6.24
CA GLU A 268 16.52 -1.63 -5.21
C GLU A 268 17.60 -0.68 -5.75
N ILE A 269 18.58 -1.21 -6.49
CA ILE A 269 19.63 -0.42 -7.12
C ILE A 269 19.01 0.54 -8.16
N LEU A 270 18.08 0.05 -8.99
CA LEU A 270 17.40 0.85 -10.01
C LEU A 270 16.59 1.99 -9.40
N ALA A 271 15.81 1.70 -8.36
CA ALA A 271 15.02 2.69 -7.62
C ALA A 271 15.92 3.73 -6.96
N GLY A 272 17.00 3.31 -6.30
CA GLY A 272 17.96 4.22 -5.67
C GLY A 272 18.67 5.16 -6.65
N ARG A 273 18.88 4.72 -7.90
CA ARG A 273 19.49 5.54 -8.96
C ARG A 273 18.53 6.57 -9.57
N HIS A 274 17.27 6.61 -9.16
CA HIS A 274 16.30 7.58 -9.67
C HIS A 274 16.77 9.02 -9.50
N ASP A 275 17.36 9.35 -8.35
CA ASP A 275 17.84 10.70 -8.07
C ASP A 275 19.10 11.10 -8.86
N LEU A 276 19.77 10.14 -9.51
CA LEU A 276 20.95 10.41 -10.35
C LEU A 276 20.57 10.78 -11.80
N GLN A 277 19.30 10.68 -12.17
CA GLN A 277 18.86 11.01 -13.52
C GLN A 277 18.91 12.53 -13.76
N HIS A 278 19.57 12.95 -14.84
CA HIS A 278 19.69 14.36 -15.20
C HIS A 278 18.34 15.05 -15.50
N SER A 279 17.46 14.35 -16.22
CA SER A 279 16.07 14.75 -16.46
C SER A 279 15.15 13.67 -15.89
N ARG A 280 14.02 14.05 -15.27
CA ARG A 280 13.08 13.14 -14.58
C ARG A 280 11.64 13.56 -14.85
N ILE A 281 10.77 12.58 -15.11
CA ILE A 281 9.33 12.77 -15.29
C ILE A 281 8.56 12.35 -14.02
N PHE A 282 9.17 11.50 -13.19
CA PHE A 282 8.58 10.98 -11.95
C PHE A 282 9.36 11.45 -10.72
N ASN A 283 8.69 11.46 -9.57
CA ASN A 283 9.28 11.80 -8.27
C ASN A 283 9.77 10.55 -7.49
N SER A 284 9.97 9.46 -8.25
CA SER A 284 10.20 8.03 -7.93
C SER A 284 8.98 7.25 -7.50
#